data_AF-A0A7C3HN08-F1
#
_entry.id   AF-A0A7C3HN08-F1
#
_cell.length_a   1.000
_cell.length_b   1.000
_cell.length_c   1.000
_cell.angle_alpha   90.00
_cell.angle_beta   90.00
_cell.angle_gamma   90.00
#
_symmetry.space_group_name_H-M   'P 1'
#
loop_
_entity.id
_entity.type
_entity.pdbx_description
1 polymer ?
#
loop_
_entity_poly.entity_id
_entity_poly.type
_entity_poly.pdbx_seq_one_letter_code
_entity_poly.pdbx_strand_id
1 'polypeptide(L)'
;MRLLLGFVFMTGCLMEAQVRIEKTAFSGWPNCYRMTNGEAELIVTSDIGPRIMFFGFRGGQNFFWVQKETAGKSGEPQWVARGGHRIWIAPEDVRYTYPPDNSPVEIEIRGETLIATQPVEKETGIQKQIEIRMAPRGTGVTVIHRLFNRGIMPLEFAPWALTMMAPGGHGVSGFPPRGTHPEMLAPTNPLVMWAFTDLSDPRWTWLKKYFVLRQDPRNPVPMKIGHFNPKTWGAYFLNGEMFLKRYDADPTKTYPDFGCSYETFTNADFLELETLGPMTKVAPGAFAEHVEHWSL
;
A
#
# COMPACT_ATOMS: atom_id res chain seq x y z
N MET A 1 48.43 51.95 2.76
CA MET A 1 47.96 50.71 3.41
C MET A 1 46.45 50.59 3.23
N ARG A 2 45.97 49.95 2.16
CA ARG A 2 44.58 49.45 2.04
C ARG A 2 44.61 48.24 1.11
N LEU A 3 44.57 47.05 1.70
CA LEU A 3 44.32 45.79 0.99
C LEU A 3 42.84 45.75 0.63
N LEU A 4 42.52 45.55 -0.65
CA LEU A 4 41.19 45.08 -1.07
C LEU A 4 41.19 43.55 -1.00
N LEU A 5 40.40 42.98 -0.09
CA LEU A 5 40.03 41.57 -0.11
C LEU A 5 38.89 41.39 -1.12
N GLY A 6 39.16 40.67 -2.21
CA GLY A 6 38.12 40.15 -3.09
C GLY A 6 37.48 38.91 -2.47
N PHE A 7 36.21 39.00 -2.10
CA PHE A 7 35.39 37.82 -1.75
C PHE A 7 34.91 37.15 -3.04
N VAL A 8 35.41 35.96 -3.33
CA VAL A 8 34.86 35.07 -4.35
C VAL A 8 33.66 34.35 -3.73
N PHE A 9 32.45 34.72 -4.13
CA PHE A 9 31.26 33.92 -3.85
C PHE A 9 31.28 32.69 -4.77
N MET A 10 31.69 31.54 -4.24
CA MET A 10 31.35 30.24 -4.84
C MET A 10 29.86 30.00 -4.62
N THR A 11 29.04 30.34 -5.62
CA THR A 11 27.68 29.81 -5.73
C THR A 11 27.78 28.30 -5.97
N GLY A 12 27.76 27.54 -4.89
CA GLY A 12 27.47 26.11 -4.95
C GLY A 12 26.08 25.94 -5.55
N CYS A 13 26.02 25.41 -6.78
CA CYS A 13 24.78 24.96 -7.38
C CYS A 13 24.24 23.85 -6.47
N LEU A 14 23.20 24.14 -5.69
CA LEU A 14 22.43 23.12 -5.01
C LEU A 14 21.83 22.26 -6.11
N MET A 15 22.44 21.12 -6.42
CA MET A 15 21.77 20.08 -7.20
C MET A 15 20.50 19.72 -6.44
N GLU A 16 19.33 20.06 -7.00
CA GLU A 16 18.09 19.46 -6.56
C GLU A 16 18.29 17.93 -6.64
N ALA A 17 17.99 17.23 -5.55
CA ALA A 17 17.98 15.78 -5.57
C ALA A 17 16.88 15.33 -6.56
N GLN A 18 17.30 14.94 -7.75
CA GLN A 18 16.41 14.48 -8.81
C GLN A 18 15.99 13.04 -8.49
N VAL A 19 14.70 12.75 -8.60
CA VAL A 19 14.21 11.37 -8.52
C VAL A 19 14.77 10.60 -9.72
N ARG A 20 15.47 9.50 -9.44
CA ARG A 20 16.01 8.62 -10.48
C ARG A 20 15.15 7.37 -10.58
N ILE A 21 14.81 7.01 -11.81
CA ILE A 21 14.13 5.76 -12.14
C ILE A 21 15.04 4.98 -13.09
N GLU A 22 15.45 3.78 -12.70
CA GLU A 22 16.35 2.95 -13.51
C GLU A 22 15.96 1.48 -13.46
N LYS A 23 16.33 0.74 -14.51
CA LYS A 23 16.13 -0.71 -14.53
C LYS A 23 17.08 -1.38 -13.56
N THR A 24 16.57 -2.41 -12.88
CA THR A 24 17.34 -3.27 -11.99
C THR A 24 16.74 -4.68 -11.99
N ALA A 25 17.44 -5.63 -11.37
CA ALA A 25 16.85 -6.92 -11.00
C ALA A 25 16.54 -6.92 -9.50
N PHE A 26 15.48 -7.61 -9.09
CA PHE A 26 15.13 -7.71 -7.68
C PHE A 26 14.49 -9.07 -7.38
N SER A 27 15.02 -9.78 -6.37
CA SER A 27 14.44 -11.01 -5.83
C SER A 27 14.07 -12.06 -6.90
N GLY A 28 14.95 -12.23 -7.90
CA GLY A 28 14.76 -13.20 -8.99
C GLY A 28 13.99 -12.68 -10.20
N TRP A 29 13.30 -11.54 -10.11
CA TRP A 29 12.68 -10.88 -11.27
C TRP A 29 13.72 -10.02 -12.00
N PRO A 30 14.04 -10.32 -13.28
CA PRO A 30 15.03 -9.58 -14.03
C PRO A 30 14.56 -8.20 -14.51
N ASN A 31 13.25 -7.97 -14.64
CA ASN A 31 12.72 -6.71 -15.14
C ASN A 31 12.03 -5.93 -14.02
N CYS A 32 12.83 -5.18 -13.26
CA CYS A 32 12.35 -4.29 -12.21
C CYS A 32 12.80 -2.85 -12.47
N TYR A 33 12.14 -1.91 -11.79
CA TYR A 33 12.39 -0.48 -11.88
C TYR A 33 12.59 0.05 -10.46
N ARG A 34 13.78 0.57 -10.21
CA ARG A 34 14.16 1.21 -8.96
C ARG A 34 13.92 2.71 -9.05
N MET A 35 13.15 3.24 -8.12
CA MET A 35 12.92 4.67 -7.95
C MET A 35 13.60 5.15 -6.65
N THR A 36 14.42 6.20 -6.71
CA THR A 36 15.10 6.76 -5.53
C THR A 36 15.42 8.24 -5.67
N ASN A 37 15.31 9.00 -4.57
CA ASN A 37 15.75 10.39 -4.45
C ASN A 37 17.05 10.53 -3.61
N GLY A 38 17.68 9.42 -3.23
CA GLY A 38 18.86 9.42 -2.36
C GLY A 38 18.56 9.15 -0.88
N GLU A 39 17.32 9.37 -0.41
CA GLU A 39 16.89 9.13 0.96
C GLU A 39 16.01 7.87 1.07
N ALA A 40 15.04 7.73 0.18
CA ALA A 40 14.18 6.55 0.07
C ALA A 40 14.44 5.76 -1.24
N GLU A 41 14.08 4.49 -1.22
CA GLU A 41 14.15 3.59 -2.37
C GLU A 41 12.87 2.76 -2.47
N LEU A 42 12.37 2.60 -3.70
CA LEU A 42 11.20 1.82 -4.05
C LEU A 42 11.51 0.95 -5.27
N ILE A 43 10.99 -0.29 -5.32
CA ILE A 43 11.15 -1.17 -6.48
C ILE A 43 9.79 -1.69 -6.96
N VAL A 44 9.53 -1.50 -8.25
CA VAL A 44 8.39 -2.08 -8.99
C VAL A 44 8.90 -3.20 -9.90
N THR A 45 8.21 -4.33 -9.96
CA THR A 45 8.48 -5.38 -10.96
C THR A 45 7.57 -5.20 -12.18
N SER A 46 8.11 -5.41 -13.39
CA SER A 46 7.32 -5.50 -14.61
C SER A 46 7.00 -6.94 -15.03
N ASP A 47 7.54 -7.94 -14.33
CA ASP A 47 7.37 -9.35 -14.68
C ASP A 47 6.01 -9.91 -14.23
N ILE A 48 5.42 -9.32 -13.19
CA ILE A 48 4.13 -9.67 -12.59
C ILE A 48 3.45 -8.40 -12.03
N GLY A 49 2.15 -8.46 -11.72
CA GLY A 49 1.46 -7.46 -10.89
C GLY A 49 0.31 -6.71 -11.57
N PRO A 50 0.11 -5.40 -11.24
CA PRO A 50 1.12 -4.44 -10.80
C PRO A 50 1.43 -4.56 -9.30
N ARG A 51 2.73 -4.50 -8.95
CA ARG A 51 3.21 -4.63 -7.56
C ARG A 51 4.40 -3.74 -7.26
N ILE A 52 4.41 -3.16 -6.06
CA ILE A 52 5.60 -2.54 -5.46
C ILE A 52 6.21 -3.56 -4.50
N MET A 53 7.39 -4.08 -4.83
CA MET A 53 8.02 -5.19 -4.11
C MET A 53 9.01 -4.74 -3.03
N PHE A 54 9.43 -3.48 -3.07
CA PHE A 54 10.34 -2.90 -2.09
C PHE A 54 9.93 -1.48 -1.74
N PHE A 55 9.97 -1.12 -0.45
CA PHE A 55 10.03 0.26 0.00
C PHE A 55 10.82 0.35 1.31
N GLY A 56 11.76 1.30 1.40
CA GLY A 56 12.64 1.48 2.55
C GLY A 56 13.61 2.65 2.36
N PHE A 57 14.41 2.92 3.38
CA PHE A 57 15.50 3.90 3.26
C PHE A 57 16.50 3.40 2.20
N ARG A 58 17.19 4.33 1.54
CA ARG A 58 18.17 3.96 0.52
C ARG A 58 19.27 3.08 1.13
N GLY A 59 19.39 1.85 0.62
CA GLY A 59 20.33 0.84 1.14
C GLY A 59 19.92 0.21 2.48
N GLY A 60 18.71 0.50 2.97
CA GLY A 60 18.16 -0.05 4.20
C GLY A 60 17.37 -1.34 4.01
N GLN A 61 16.58 -1.69 5.03
CA GLN A 61 15.71 -2.86 4.98
C GLN A 61 14.50 -2.66 4.04
N ASN A 62 13.93 -3.76 3.57
CA ASN A 62 12.62 -3.74 2.91
C ASN A 62 11.52 -3.85 3.97
N PHE A 63 10.57 -2.92 3.97
CA PHE A 63 9.37 -3.04 4.81
C PHE A 63 8.37 -4.06 4.30
N PHE A 64 8.45 -4.44 3.02
CA PHE A 64 7.49 -5.36 2.41
C PHE A 64 8.00 -6.79 2.43
N TRP A 65 7.09 -7.71 2.75
CA TRP A 65 7.34 -9.13 2.63
C TRP A 65 7.53 -9.48 1.16
N VAL A 66 8.44 -10.42 0.88
CA VAL A 66 8.62 -11.04 -0.43
C VAL A 66 8.61 -12.54 -0.19
N GLN A 67 7.65 -13.24 -0.80
CA GLN A 67 7.51 -14.66 -0.57
C GLN A 67 8.60 -15.43 -1.33
N LYS A 68 9.46 -16.13 -0.60
CA LYS A 68 10.66 -16.77 -1.14
C LYS A 68 10.35 -17.83 -2.20
N GLU A 69 9.27 -18.58 -2.00
CA GLU A 69 8.90 -19.72 -2.84
C GLU A 69 8.38 -19.26 -4.21
N THR A 70 7.85 -18.05 -4.30
CA THR A 70 7.24 -17.48 -5.51
C THR A 70 8.06 -16.32 -6.09
N ALA A 71 9.14 -15.91 -5.41
CA ALA A 71 10.09 -14.92 -5.87
C ALA A 71 10.70 -15.29 -7.24
N GLY A 72 10.71 -14.34 -8.18
CA GLY A 72 11.25 -14.53 -9.53
C GLY A 72 10.42 -15.44 -10.44
N LYS A 73 9.27 -15.95 -9.99
CA LYS A 73 8.37 -16.80 -10.80
C LYS A 73 7.21 -15.99 -11.39
N SER A 74 6.57 -16.55 -12.42
CA SER A 74 5.44 -15.97 -13.16
C SER A 74 4.68 -17.05 -13.94
N GLY A 75 3.47 -16.73 -14.42
CA GLY A 75 2.68 -17.60 -15.30
C GLY A 75 1.85 -18.68 -14.60
N GLU A 76 1.78 -18.69 -13.27
CA GLU A 76 0.96 -19.62 -12.51
C GLU A 76 -0.53 -19.41 -12.84
N PRO A 77 -1.29 -20.50 -13.04
CA PRO A 77 -2.67 -20.43 -13.53
C PRO A 77 -3.67 -19.92 -12.49
N GLN A 78 -3.26 -19.86 -11.22
CA GLN A 78 -4.07 -19.42 -10.09
C GLN A 78 -3.34 -18.29 -9.37
N TRP A 79 -4.08 -17.50 -8.61
CA TRP A 79 -3.47 -16.51 -7.73
C TRP A 79 -2.52 -17.20 -6.73
N VAL A 80 -1.36 -16.58 -6.55
CA VAL A 80 -0.39 -16.98 -5.53
C VAL A 80 0.06 -15.74 -4.77
N ALA A 81 0.38 -15.92 -3.49
CA ALA A 81 1.04 -14.86 -2.75
C ALA A 81 2.42 -14.56 -3.38
N ARG A 82 2.81 -13.29 -3.35
CA ARG A 82 4.14 -12.82 -3.79
C ARG A 82 4.78 -11.88 -2.78
N GLY A 83 3.97 -11.29 -1.91
CA GLY A 83 4.37 -10.15 -1.09
C GLY A 83 4.19 -8.81 -1.81
N GLY A 84 4.83 -7.79 -1.27
CA GLY A 84 4.76 -6.43 -1.77
C GLY A 84 3.44 -5.72 -1.47
N HIS A 85 3.27 -4.60 -2.15
CA HIS A 85 2.03 -3.83 -2.19
C HIS A 85 1.31 -4.04 -3.53
N ARG A 86 -0.03 -4.10 -3.49
CA ARG A 86 -0.91 -4.37 -4.63
C ARG A 86 -2.29 -3.72 -4.45
N ILE A 87 -3.07 -3.72 -5.53
CA ILE A 87 -4.47 -3.30 -5.55
C ILE A 87 -5.40 -4.44 -5.99
N TRP A 88 -6.49 -4.59 -5.27
CA TRP A 88 -7.59 -5.53 -5.47
C TRP A 88 -8.93 -4.79 -5.59
N ILE A 89 -9.98 -5.55 -5.90
CA ILE A 89 -11.36 -5.10 -5.78
C ILE A 89 -12.01 -5.71 -4.54
N ALA A 90 -12.79 -4.90 -3.83
CA ALA A 90 -13.63 -5.29 -2.71
C ALA A 90 -15.12 -5.16 -3.08
N PRO A 91 -16.04 -5.87 -2.38
CA PRO A 91 -15.78 -6.84 -1.31
C PRO A 91 -15.00 -8.08 -1.76
N GLU A 92 -14.38 -8.78 -0.82
CA GLU A 92 -13.64 -10.01 -1.12
C GLU A 92 -14.56 -11.10 -1.69
N ASP A 93 -14.24 -11.59 -2.88
CA ASP A 93 -14.91 -12.72 -3.53
C ASP A 93 -13.89 -13.58 -4.28
N VAL A 94 -14.00 -14.90 -4.14
CA VAL A 94 -13.06 -15.86 -4.74
C VAL A 94 -12.95 -15.73 -6.26
N ARG A 95 -13.99 -15.25 -6.95
CA ARG A 95 -14.01 -15.08 -8.41
C ARG A 95 -13.42 -13.76 -8.85
N TYR A 96 -13.58 -12.71 -8.05
CA TYR A 96 -13.32 -11.33 -8.48
C TYR A 96 -12.09 -10.71 -7.81
N THR A 97 -11.71 -11.17 -6.62
CA THR A 97 -10.53 -10.70 -5.89
C THR A 97 -9.27 -11.50 -6.25
N TYR A 98 -9.43 -12.79 -6.54
CA TYR A 98 -8.33 -13.72 -6.82
C TYR A 98 -8.00 -13.99 -8.32
N PRO A 99 -8.36 -13.14 -9.31
CA PRO A 99 -7.72 -13.22 -10.62
C PRO A 99 -6.18 -13.20 -10.49
N PRO A 100 -5.45 -14.05 -11.23
CA PRO A 100 -4.00 -14.12 -11.14
C PRO A 100 -3.33 -12.85 -11.69
N ASP A 101 -2.50 -12.19 -10.88
CA ASP A 101 -1.68 -11.04 -11.28
C ASP A 101 -0.25 -11.47 -11.65
N ASN A 102 -0.14 -12.58 -12.39
CA ASN A 102 1.12 -13.27 -12.71
C ASN A 102 1.63 -12.99 -14.13
N SER A 103 1.08 -11.98 -14.81
CA SER A 103 1.45 -11.60 -16.18
C SER A 103 2.30 -10.34 -16.19
N PRO A 104 3.17 -10.15 -17.20
CA PRO A 104 3.96 -8.93 -17.33
C PRO A 104 3.08 -7.67 -17.36
N VAL A 105 3.56 -6.61 -16.72
CA VAL A 105 2.89 -5.31 -16.69
C VAL A 105 3.62 -4.29 -17.54
N GLU A 106 2.85 -3.42 -18.20
CA GLU A 106 3.40 -2.31 -18.96
C GLU A 106 3.90 -1.24 -17.99
N ILE A 107 5.15 -0.81 -18.18
CA ILE A 107 5.76 0.29 -17.42
C ILE A 107 5.94 1.50 -18.32
N GLU A 108 5.35 2.61 -17.91
CA GLU A 108 5.53 3.92 -18.53
C GLU A 108 6.24 4.86 -17.55
N ILE A 109 7.30 5.52 -18.00
CA ILE A 109 8.03 6.54 -17.22
C ILE A 109 7.75 7.91 -17.83
N ARG A 110 7.18 8.81 -17.02
CA ARG A 110 6.87 10.21 -17.40
C ARG A 110 7.62 11.16 -16.47
N GLY A 111 8.82 11.56 -16.87
CA GLY A 111 9.71 12.34 -15.99
C GLY A 111 10.04 11.54 -14.72
N GLU A 112 9.64 12.06 -13.57
CA GLU A 112 9.84 11.43 -12.25
C GLU A 112 8.67 10.53 -11.80
N THR A 113 7.70 10.28 -12.69
CA THR A 113 6.55 9.41 -12.42
C THR A 113 6.73 8.04 -13.09
N LEU A 114 6.44 6.97 -12.35
CA LEU A 114 6.36 5.61 -12.87
C LEU A 114 4.91 5.15 -12.85
N ILE A 115 4.42 4.63 -13.97
CA ILE A 115 3.06 4.09 -14.11
C ILE A 115 3.18 2.61 -14.51
N ALA A 116 2.64 1.72 -13.71
CA ALA A 116 2.57 0.28 -13.96
C ALA A 116 1.12 -0.12 -14.26
N THR A 117 0.87 -0.69 -15.43
CA THR A 117 -0.48 -1.09 -15.88
C THR A 117 -0.49 -2.56 -16.26
N GLN A 118 -1.33 -3.37 -15.61
CA GLN A 118 -1.51 -4.76 -16.02
C GLN A 118 -2.40 -4.89 -17.27
N PRO A 119 -2.35 -6.04 -17.95
CA PRO A 119 -3.40 -6.44 -18.88
C PRO A 119 -4.78 -6.47 -18.21
N VAL A 120 -5.82 -6.37 -19.03
CA VAL A 120 -7.21 -6.54 -18.57
C VAL A 120 -7.40 -7.97 -18.07
N GLU A 121 -7.93 -8.10 -16.86
CA GLU A 121 -8.29 -9.38 -16.25
C GLU A 121 -9.43 -10.01 -17.05
N LYS A 122 -9.30 -11.27 -17.43
CA LYS A 122 -10.33 -11.98 -18.20
C LYS A 122 -11.56 -12.27 -17.35
N GLU A 123 -11.34 -12.46 -16.06
CA GLU A 123 -12.32 -12.87 -15.05
C GLU A 123 -13.27 -11.71 -14.69
N THR A 124 -12.76 -10.49 -14.66
CA THR A 124 -13.47 -9.30 -14.14
C THR A 124 -13.69 -8.23 -15.21
N GLY A 125 -12.91 -8.22 -16.29
CA GLY A 125 -12.86 -7.11 -17.23
C GLY A 125 -12.21 -5.83 -16.65
N ILE A 126 -11.53 -5.95 -15.51
CA ILE A 126 -10.86 -4.82 -14.86
C ILE A 126 -9.41 -4.73 -15.32
N GLN A 127 -8.95 -3.50 -15.52
CA GLN A 127 -7.53 -3.19 -15.69
C GLN A 127 -7.03 -2.44 -14.47
N LYS A 128 -5.97 -2.95 -13.83
CA LYS A 128 -5.38 -2.31 -12.66
C LYS A 128 -4.15 -1.50 -13.04
N GLN A 129 -3.98 -0.36 -12.38
CA GLN A 129 -2.86 0.53 -12.58
C GLN A 129 -2.37 1.07 -11.23
N ILE A 130 -1.05 1.17 -11.09
CA ILE A 130 -0.38 1.86 -9.99
C ILE A 130 0.50 2.96 -10.59
N GLU A 131 0.23 4.20 -10.23
CA GLU A 131 1.06 5.36 -10.53
C GLU A 131 1.80 5.79 -9.26
N ILE A 132 3.10 6.03 -9.38
CA ILE A 132 4.00 6.29 -8.26
C ILE A 132 4.72 7.60 -8.49
N ARG A 133 4.67 8.47 -7.49
CA ARG A 133 5.35 9.77 -7.45
C ARG A 133 6.15 9.86 -6.16
N MET A 134 7.48 9.83 -6.26
CA MET A 134 8.37 10.05 -5.13
C MET A 134 8.65 11.55 -4.97
N ALA A 135 8.66 12.04 -3.74
CA ALA A 135 9.06 13.42 -3.46
C ALA A 135 10.55 13.62 -3.82
N PRO A 136 10.97 14.79 -4.34
CA PRO A 136 12.37 15.04 -4.67
C PRO A 136 13.30 15.02 -3.45
N ARG A 137 12.76 15.17 -2.23
CA ARG A 137 13.48 15.05 -0.95
C ARG A 137 12.62 14.38 0.11
N GLY A 138 13.25 13.80 1.13
CA GLY A 138 12.58 13.06 2.21
C GLY A 138 12.12 11.67 1.79
N THR A 139 11.21 11.09 2.57
CA THR A 139 10.73 9.71 2.40
C THR A 139 9.33 9.62 1.79
N GLY A 140 8.76 10.76 1.38
CA GLY A 140 7.39 10.85 0.89
C GLY A 140 7.19 10.19 -0.48
N VAL A 141 6.16 9.33 -0.58
CA VAL A 141 5.71 8.75 -1.85
C VAL A 141 4.19 8.86 -1.94
N THR A 142 3.68 9.32 -3.08
CA THR A 142 2.25 9.24 -3.42
C THR A 142 2.05 8.05 -4.36
N VAL A 143 1.13 7.16 -3.98
CA VAL A 143 0.77 5.97 -4.74
C VAL A 143 -0.70 6.05 -5.13
N ILE A 144 -0.96 6.13 -6.43
CA ILE A 144 -2.30 6.33 -6.99
C ILE A 144 -2.72 5.04 -7.68
N HIS A 145 -3.80 4.46 -7.22
CA HIS A 145 -4.37 3.23 -7.76
C HIS A 145 -5.56 3.56 -8.64
N ARG A 146 -5.64 2.92 -9.81
CA ARG A 146 -6.83 3.01 -10.66
C ARG A 146 -7.28 1.64 -11.08
N LEU A 147 -8.59 1.43 -10.99
CA LEU A 147 -9.28 0.22 -11.40
C LEU A 147 -10.25 0.58 -12.52
N PHE A 148 -9.82 0.38 -13.75
CA PHE A 148 -10.61 0.72 -14.93
C PHE A 148 -11.58 -0.40 -15.27
N ASN A 149 -12.84 -0.05 -15.51
CA ASN A 149 -13.80 -0.96 -16.09
C ASN A 149 -13.60 -1.00 -17.62
N ARG A 150 -13.07 -2.12 -18.14
CA ARG A 150 -12.89 -2.36 -19.58
C ARG A 150 -13.97 -3.28 -20.16
N GLY A 151 -15.00 -3.59 -19.38
CA GLY A 151 -16.20 -4.28 -19.84
C GLY A 151 -17.17 -3.33 -20.55
N ILE A 152 -18.33 -3.88 -20.90
CA ILE A 152 -19.40 -3.16 -21.64
C ILE A 152 -20.57 -2.74 -20.75
N MET A 153 -20.59 -3.16 -19.48
CA MET A 153 -21.63 -2.83 -18.49
C MET A 153 -21.02 -2.11 -17.29
N PRO A 154 -21.79 -1.27 -16.58
CA PRO A 154 -21.36 -0.74 -15.29
C PRO A 154 -21.11 -1.86 -14.27
N LEU A 155 -20.04 -1.72 -13.48
CA LEU A 155 -19.69 -2.62 -12.37
C LEU A 155 -19.68 -1.82 -11.07
N GLU A 156 -19.98 -2.46 -9.94
CA GLU A 156 -19.92 -1.84 -8.62
C GLU A 156 -18.88 -2.55 -7.75
N PHE A 157 -17.86 -1.82 -7.32
CA PHE A 157 -16.74 -2.33 -6.51
C PHE A 157 -16.05 -1.19 -5.76
N ALA A 158 -15.21 -1.54 -4.80
CA ALA A 158 -14.30 -0.62 -4.11
C ALA A 158 -12.83 -0.96 -4.43
N PRO A 159 -11.95 0.04 -4.59
CA PRO A 159 -10.50 -0.21 -4.56
C PRO A 159 -10.06 -0.73 -3.19
N TRP A 160 -9.24 -1.78 -3.15
CA TRP A 160 -8.70 -2.34 -1.91
C TRP A 160 -7.19 -2.53 -2.04
N ALA A 161 -6.42 -1.73 -1.32
CA ALA A 161 -4.98 -1.60 -1.48
C ALA A 161 -4.25 -2.28 -0.31
N LEU A 162 -3.63 -3.44 -0.59
CA LEU A 162 -3.01 -4.31 0.42
C LEU A 162 -1.49 -4.14 0.39
N THR A 163 -0.88 -3.91 1.55
CA THR A 163 0.57 -3.95 1.72
C THR A 163 0.96 -5.09 2.65
N MET A 164 1.63 -6.10 2.10
CA MET A 164 2.15 -7.24 2.87
C MET A 164 3.48 -6.85 3.52
N MET A 165 3.49 -6.70 4.84
CA MET A 165 4.63 -6.25 5.62
C MET A 165 5.58 -7.39 5.98
N ALA A 166 6.89 -7.12 5.94
CA ALA A 166 7.93 -8.08 6.29
C ALA A 166 7.77 -8.58 7.75
N PRO A 167 8.04 -9.86 8.04
CA PRO A 167 7.70 -10.47 9.33
C PRO A 167 8.47 -9.88 10.53
N GLY A 168 7.91 -10.07 11.73
CA GLY A 168 8.50 -9.73 13.02
C GLY A 168 8.16 -8.32 13.54
N GLY A 169 7.36 -7.54 12.81
CA GLY A 169 7.00 -6.18 13.16
C GLY A 169 5.64 -6.03 13.85
N HIS A 170 5.25 -4.77 14.05
CA HIS A 170 3.99 -4.39 14.70
C HIS A 170 3.19 -3.45 13.79
N GLY A 171 2.01 -3.87 13.38
CA GLY A 171 1.03 -3.04 12.71
C GLY A 171 0.27 -2.19 13.72
N VAL A 172 0.11 -0.90 13.45
CA VAL A 172 -0.59 0.05 14.31
C VAL A 172 -1.56 0.87 13.49
N SER A 173 -2.77 1.04 13.99
CA SER A 173 -3.72 2.02 13.46
C SER A 173 -4.49 2.71 14.58
N GLY A 174 -5.24 3.76 14.25
CA GLY A 174 -5.90 4.63 15.20
C GLY A 174 -7.37 4.84 14.92
N PHE A 175 -8.15 4.87 16.00
CA PHE A 175 -9.56 5.25 15.95
C PHE A 175 -9.72 6.76 15.69
N PRO A 176 -10.89 7.21 15.19
CA PRO A 176 -11.24 8.62 15.20
C PRO A 176 -11.11 9.27 16.59
N PRO A 177 -10.97 10.62 16.68
CA PRO A 177 -10.88 11.32 17.94
C PRO A 177 -11.96 10.91 18.95
N ARG A 178 -11.56 10.62 20.19
CA ARG A 178 -12.49 10.21 21.25
C ARG A 178 -13.33 11.39 21.73
N GLY A 179 -14.64 11.21 21.77
CA GLY A 179 -15.59 12.14 22.38
C GLY A 179 -15.77 11.93 23.89
N THR A 180 -16.67 12.73 24.46
CA THR A 180 -17.03 12.84 25.88
C THR A 180 -18.49 12.46 26.09
N HIS A 181 -18.81 11.78 27.20
CA HIS A 181 -20.19 11.54 27.61
C HIS A 181 -20.62 12.67 28.56
N PRO A 182 -21.83 13.26 28.41
CA PRO A 182 -22.91 12.87 27.49
C PRO A 182 -22.92 13.60 26.13
N GLU A 183 -21.91 14.41 25.79
CA GLU A 183 -21.92 15.25 24.58
C GLU A 183 -22.02 14.43 23.28
N MET A 184 -21.43 13.23 23.24
CA MET A 184 -21.35 12.37 22.07
C MET A 184 -21.99 11.00 22.35
N LEU A 185 -23.31 10.92 22.24
CA LEU A 185 -24.09 9.71 22.57
C LEU A 185 -24.13 8.65 21.45
N ALA A 186 -24.03 9.07 20.19
CA ALA A 186 -24.11 8.17 19.04
C ALA A 186 -22.78 7.41 18.81
N PRO A 187 -22.82 6.18 18.27
CA PRO A 187 -21.64 5.49 17.76
C PRO A 187 -20.92 6.35 16.70
N THR A 188 -19.59 6.39 16.75
CA THR A 188 -18.78 7.27 15.88
C THR A 188 -17.91 6.52 14.87
N ASN A 189 -17.65 5.22 15.10
CA ASN A 189 -16.91 4.37 14.18
C ASN A 189 -17.24 2.89 14.43
N PRO A 190 -17.23 2.05 13.38
CA PRO A 190 -17.29 0.61 13.54
C PRO A 190 -15.94 0.06 14.00
N LEU A 191 -16.00 -1.12 14.62
CA LEU A 191 -14.90 -2.06 14.76
C LEU A 191 -15.42 -3.40 14.23
N VAL A 192 -14.87 -3.87 13.11
CA VAL A 192 -15.41 -4.98 12.32
C VAL A 192 -14.54 -6.20 12.49
N MET A 193 -15.18 -7.33 12.81
CA MET A 193 -14.51 -8.60 13.06
C MET A 193 -14.91 -9.62 11.99
N TRP A 194 -13.92 -10.38 11.53
CA TRP A 194 -14.16 -11.61 10.78
C TRP A 194 -14.42 -12.76 11.75
N ALA A 195 -15.12 -13.80 11.31
CA ALA A 195 -15.52 -14.93 12.18
C ALA A 195 -14.33 -15.64 12.86
N PHE A 196 -13.13 -15.55 12.27
CA PHE A 196 -11.89 -16.11 12.81
C PHE A 196 -11.11 -15.15 13.72
N THR A 197 -11.64 -13.95 13.98
CA THR A 197 -10.98 -12.95 14.83
C THR A 197 -11.11 -13.32 16.29
N ASP A 198 -9.98 -13.46 16.97
CA ASP A 198 -9.90 -13.61 18.42
C ASP A 198 -9.29 -12.36 19.04
N LEU A 199 -10.11 -11.53 19.69
CA LEU A 199 -9.64 -10.31 20.38
C LEU A 199 -8.87 -10.61 21.67
N SER A 200 -8.91 -11.86 22.16
CA SER A 200 -8.11 -12.30 23.29
C SER A 200 -6.71 -12.75 22.90
N ASP A 201 -6.41 -12.86 21.59
CA ASP A 201 -5.08 -13.23 21.10
C ASP A 201 -4.03 -12.23 21.63
N PRO A 202 -2.92 -12.70 22.24
CA PRO A 202 -1.92 -11.84 22.87
C PRO A 202 -1.09 -11.03 21.88
N ARG A 203 -1.26 -11.22 20.56
CA ARG A 203 -0.71 -10.33 19.53
C ARG A 203 -1.43 -8.97 19.50
N TRP A 204 -2.63 -8.87 20.07
CA TRP A 204 -3.34 -7.60 20.19
C TRP A 204 -2.87 -6.79 21.40
N THR A 205 -2.70 -5.49 21.22
CA THR A 205 -2.64 -4.51 22.31
C THR A 205 -3.63 -3.40 22.04
N TRP A 206 -4.59 -3.22 22.96
CA TRP A 206 -5.64 -2.22 22.85
C TRP A 206 -5.29 -1.00 23.70
N LEU A 207 -5.32 0.17 23.09
CA LEU A 207 -5.08 1.46 23.73
C LEU A 207 -6.29 2.37 23.52
N LYS A 208 -6.35 3.48 24.27
CA LYS A 208 -7.46 4.44 24.18
C LYS A 208 -7.68 5.01 22.76
N LYS A 209 -6.59 5.19 22.00
CA LYS A 209 -6.60 5.83 20.68
C LYS A 209 -6.17 4.91 19.54
N TYR A 210 -5.51 3.80 19.87
CA TYR A 210 -4.82 2.95 18.90
C TYR A 210 -5.05 1.50 19.23
N PHE A 211 -4.85 0.64 18.24
CA PHE A 211 -4.60 -0.77 18.46
C PHE A 211 -3.29 -1.16 17.80
N VAL A 212 -2.65 -2.18 18.35
CA VAL A 212 -1.43 -2.78 17.81
C VAL A 212 -1.69 -4.25 17.55
N LEU A 213 -1.26 -4.72 16.38
CA LEU A 213 -1.21 -6.12 16.02
C LEU A 213 0.24 -6.52 15.79
N ARG A 214 0.75 -7.45 16.58
CA ARG A 214 2.11 -8.00 16.42
C ARG A 214 2.09 -9.17 15.43
N GLN A 215 2.96 -9.12 14.42
CA GLN A 215 3.23 -10.29 13.57
C GLN A 215 4.09 -11.29 14.37
N ASP A 216 3.67 -12.56 14.45
CA ASP A 216 4.44 -13.62 15.14
C ASP A 216 4.63 -14.82 14.21
N PRO A 217 5.87 -15.11 13.78
CA PRO A 217 6.13 -16.23 12.86
C PRO A 217 5.90 -17.61 13.47
N ARG A 218 5.66 -17.69 14.78
CA ARG A 218 5.34 -18.94 15.48
C ARG A 218 3.83 -19.13 15.67
N ASN A 219 3.01 -18.17 15.26
CA ASN A 219 1.55 -18.26 15.39
C ASN A 219 0.88 -18.23 14.00
N PRO A 220 0.45 -19.40 13.48
CA PRO A 220 -0.19 -19.49 12.17
C PRO A 220 -1.66 -19.06 12.17
N VAL A 221 -2.27 -18.84 13.34
CA VAL A 221 -3.71 -18.52 13.44
C VAL A 221 -3.95 -17.16 12.79
N PRO A 222 -4.86 -17.06 11.79
CA PRO A 222 -5.16 -15.80 11.14
C PRO A 222 -5.91 -14.86 12.08
N MET A 223 -5.55 -13.58 12.06
CA MET A 223 -6.30 -12.50 12.72
C MET A 223 -6.64 -11.43 11.70
N LYS A 224 -7.83 -10.86 11.76
CA LYS A 224 -8.22 -9.73 10.92
C LYS A 224 -9.13 -8.76 11.68
N ILE A 225 -8.92 -7.47 11.54
CA ILE A 225 -9.89 -6.49 12.03
C ILE A 225 -9.97 -5.30 11.08
N GLY A 226 -11.14 -4.69 11.04
CA GLY A 226 -11.41 -3.51 10.23
C GLY A 226 -12.00 -2.37 11.06
N HIS A 227 -11.84 -1.14 10.60
CA HIS A 227 -12.54 0.00 11.15
C HIS A 227 -12.68 1.11 10.10
N PHE A 228 -13.48 2.12 10.45
CA PHE A 228 -13.56 3.36 9.68
C PHE A 228 -12.84 4.50 10.39
N ASN A 229 -12.07 5.27 9.62
CA ASN A 229 -11.53 6.56 10.05
C ASN A 229 -11.43 7.51 8.85
N PRO A 230 -12.04 8.72 8.88
CA PRO A 230 -11.88 9.70 7.79
C PRO A 230 -10.42 10.04 7.49
N LYS A 231 -9.56 10.03 8.52
CA LYS A 231 -8.10 10.15 8.39
C LYS A 231 -7.50 8.77 8.61
N THR A 232 -7.69 7.89 7.65
CA THR A 232 -7.22 6.50 7.71
C THR A 232 -5.70 6.46 7.63
N TRP A 233 -5.09 5.63 8.47
CA TRP A 233 -3.66 5.35 8.38
C TRP A 233 -3.33 3.98 8.98
N GLY A 234 -2.21 3.41 8.53
CA GLY A 234 -1.58 2.25 9.14
C GLY A 234 -0.08 2.49 9.22
N ALA A 235 0.51 2.20 10.37
CA ALA A 235 1.95 2.23 10.57
C ALA A 235 2.47 0.81 10.81
N TYR A 236 3.69 0.54 10.40
CA TYR A 236 4.39 -0.71 10.68
C TYR A 236 5.76 -0.42 11.26
N PHE A 237 6.01 -0.93 12.47
CA PHE A 237 7.31 -0.80 13.13
C PHE A 237 8.12 -2.08 12.93
N LEU A 238 9.33 -1.93 12.39
CA LEU A 238 10.25 -3.04 12.13
C LEU A 238 11.70 -2.58 12.35
N ASN A 239 12.44 -3.29 13.20
CA ASN A 239 13.87 -3.06 13.44
C ASN A 239 14.26 -1.61 13.77
N GLY A 240 13.41 -0.90 14.52
CA GLY A 240 13.67 0.49 14.94
C GLY A 240 13.28 1.56 13.93
N GLU A 241 12.74 1.17 12.77
CA GLU A 241 12.20 2.07 11.76
C GLU A 241 10.68 1.92 11.65
N MET A 242 10.03 2.87 10.96
CA MET A 242 8.59 2.88 10.76
C MET A 242 8.26 3.04 9.27
N PHE A 243 7.29 2.30 8.77
CA PHE A 243 6.57 2.62 7.54
C PHE A 243 5.21 3.20 7.92
N LEU A 244 4.76 4.24 7.23
CA LEU A 244 3.45 4.85 7.44
C LEU A 244 2.73 5.00 6.11
N LYS A 245 1.52 4.45 6.03
CA LYS A 245 0.56 4.63 4.93
C LYS A 245 -0.62 5.44 5.42
N ARG A 246 -1.07 6.44 4.64
CA ARG A 246 -2.26 7.26 4.93
C ARG A 246 -3.21 7.32 3.74
N TYR A 247 -4.49 7.48 4.05
CA TYR A 247 -5.60 7.63 3.11
C TYR A 247 -6.66 8.57 3.71
N ASP A 248 -7.21 9.46 2.89
CA ASP A 248 -8.31 10.35 3.28
C ASP A 248 -9.65 9.75 2.81
N ALA A 249 -10.37 9.10 3.73
CA ALA A 249 -11.67 8.50 3.47
C ALA A 249 -12.79 9.57 3.50
N ASP A 250 -13.74 9.47 2.57
CA ASP A 250 -14.92 10.33 2.51
C ASP A 250 -16.03 9.79 3.41
N PRO A 251 -16.31 10.41 4.58
CA PRO A 251 -17.33 9.92 5.51
C PRO A 251 -18.76 9.98 4.98
N THR A 252 -18.99 10.60 3.82
CA THR A 252 -20.31 10.65 3.17
C THR A 252 -20.58 9.46 2.25
N LYS A 253 -19.58 8.60 2.03
CA LYS A 253 -19.67 7.43 1.15
C LYS A 253 -19.89 6.14 1.93
N THR A 254 -20.37 5.13 1.23
CA THR A 254 -20.43 3.76 1.72
C THR A 254 -19.13 3.03 1.39
N TYR A 255 -18.68 2.21 2.32
CA TYR A 255 -17.46 1.41 2.21
C TYR A 255 -17.84 -0.08 2.31
N PRO A 256 -17.03 -0.98 1.72
CA PRO A 256 -17.24 -2.42 1.86
C PRO A 256 -17.07 -2.86 3.34
N ASP A 257 -17.32 -4.14 3.62
CA ASP A 257 -16.94 -4.79 4.88
C ASP A 257 -17.45 -4.06 6.13
N PHE A 258 -18.75 -3.78 6.18
CA PHE A 258 -19.39 -3.02 7.26
C PHE A 258 -18.83 -1.60 7.46
N GLY A 259 -18.35 -0.99 6.38
CA GLY A 259 -17.91 0.40 6.36
C GLY A 259 -16.41 0.59 6.60
N CYS A 260 -15.57 -0.41 6.32
CA CYS A 260 -14.13 -0.31 6.59
C CYS A 260 -13.42 0.59 5.57
N SER A 261 -12.65 1.55 6.07
CA SER A 261 -11.66 2.28 5.28
C SER A 261 -10.24 1.75 5.52
N TYR A 262 -10.06 0.99 6.61
CA TYR A 262 -8.82 0.33 7.00
C TYR A 262 -9.10 -1.09 7.48
N GLU A 263 -8.22 -2.00 7.09
CA GLU A 263 -8.16 -3.37 7.61
C GLU A 263 -6.71 -3.76 7.93
N THR A 264 -6.56 -4.71 8.85
CA THR A 264 -5.27 -5.38 9.06
C THR A 264 -5.48 -6.87 9.23
N PHE A 265 -4.62 -7.66 8.60
CA PHE A 265 -4.59 -9.11 8.69
C PHE A 265 -3.21 -9.59 9.16
N THR A 266 -3.11 -10.73 9.83
CA THR A 266 -1.82 -11.41 10.03
C THR A 266 -1.96 -12.92 10.15
N ASN A 267 -0.89 -13.62 9.77
CA ASN A 267 -0.64 -15.04 10.03
C ASN A 267 0.86 -15.23 10.39
N ALA A 268 1.36 -16.47 10.30
CA ALA A 268 2.78 -16.77 10.58
C ALA A 268 3.75 -16.15 9.56
N ASP A 269 3.31 -15.83 8.34
CA ASP A 269 4.20 -15.39 7.28
C ASP A 269 4.35 -13.86 7.21
N PHE A 270 3.24 -13.13 7.40
CA PHE A 270 3.20 -11.68 7.22
C PHE A 270 2.09 -11.00 8.03
N LEU A 271 2.09 -9.68 8.00
CA LEU A 271 0.98 -8.80 8.41
C LEU A 271 0.61 -7.91 7.24
N GLU A 272 -0.67 -7.66 7.00
CA GLU A 272 -1.16 -6.73 5.99
C GLU A 272 -1.65 -5.42 6.62
N LEU A 273 -1.27 -4.31 6.00
CA LEU A 273 -1.90 -3.00 6.18
C LEU A 273 -2.74 -2.71 4.94
N GLU A 274 -4.04 -2.59 5.12
CA GLU A 274 -5.00 -2.51 4.03
C GLU A 274 -5.80 -1.22 4.12
N THR A 275 -5.96 -0.52 3.01
CA THR A 275 -6.89 0.61 2.93
C THR A 275 -7.87 0.39 1.80
N LEU A 276 -9.11 0.86 2.02
CA LEU A 276 -10.22 0.61 1.12
C LEU A 276 -10.83 1.93 0.67
N GLY A 277 -11.13 2.02 -0.62
CA GLY A 277 -11.94 3.08 -1.21
C GLY A 277 -13.44 2.85 -0.98
N PRO A 278 -14.29 3.83 -1.31
CA PRO A 278 -15.73 3.67 -1.22
C PRO A 278 -16.27 2.72 -2.30
N MET A 279 -17.40 2.08 -2.01
CA MET A 279 -18.19 1.34 -3.00
C MET A 279 -18.62 2.30 -4.11
N THR A 280 -18.23 1.99 -5.35
CA THR A 280 -18.39 2.88 -6.49
C THR A 280 -18.96 2.13 -7.68
N LYS A 281 -20.03 2.67 -8.28
CA LYS A 281 -20.54 2.20 -9.57
C LYS A 281 -19.74 2.83 -10.71
N VAL A 282 -18.90 2.03 -11.36
CA VAL A 282 -17.96 2.44 -12.42
C VAL A 282 -18.52 2.08 -13.78
N ALA A 283 -18.79 3.11 -14.60
CA ALA A 283 -19.25 2.95 -15.98
C ALA A 283 -18.17 2.34 -16.90
N PRO A 284 -18.54 1.74 -18.05
CA PRO A 284 -17.59 1.32 -19.08
C PRO A 284 -16.60 2.44 -19.46
N GLY A 285 -15.30 2.13 -19.48
CA GLY A 285 -14.23 3.09 -19.77
C GLY A 285 -13.80 3.98 -18.61
N ALA A 286 -14.61 4.10 -17.54
CA ALA A 286 -14.28 4.85 -16.34
C ALA A 286 -13.44 4.03 -15.35
N PHE A 287 -13.01 4.66 -14.26
CA PHE A 287 -12.26 4.01 -13.18
C PHE A 287 -12.71 4.49 -11.80
N ALA A 288 -12.47 3.65 -10.79
CA ALA A 288 -12.37 4.08 -9.40
C ALA A 288 -10.90 4.37 -9.06
N GLU A 289 -10.65 5.43 -8.29
CA GLU A 289 -9.31 5.85 -7.88
C GLU A 289 -9.15 5.74 -6.37
N HIS A 290 -7.95 5.37 -5.92
CA HIS A 290 -7.58 5.32 -4.51
C HIS A 290 -6.16 5.82 -4.32
N VAL A 291 -6.00 6.86 -3.50
CA VAL A 291 -4.71 7.55 -3.33
C VAL A 291 -4.18 7.31 -1.93
N GLU A 292 -2.95 6.81 -1.87
CA GLU A 292 -2.22 6.61 -0.64
C GLU A 292 -1.00 7.53 -0.58
N HIS A 293 -0.69 7.98 0.64
CA HIS A 293 0.52 8.73 0.94
C HIS A 293 1.39 7.94 1.91
N TRP A 294 2.61 7.63 1.49
CA TRP A 294 3.55 6.85 2.25
C TRP A 294 4.71 7.71 2.76
N SER A 295 5.27 7.31 3.89
CA SER A 295 6.53 7.83 4.42
C SER A 295 7.24 6.77 5.26
N LEU A 296 8.51 7.01 5.53
CA LEU A 296 9.33 6.30 6.52
C LEU A 296 9.65 7.24 7.68
#